data_AF-A0A1I4MLV2-F1
#
_entry.id   AF-A0A1I4MLV2-F1
#
_cell.length_a   1.000
_cell.length_b   1.000
_cell.length_c   1.000
_cell.angle_alpha   90.00
_cell.angle_beta   90.00
_cell.angle_gamma   90.00
#
_symmetry.space_group_name_H-M   'P 1'
#
loop_
_entity.id
_entity.type
_entity.pdbx_description
1 polymer ?
#
loop_
_entity_poly.entity_id
_entity_poly.type
_entity_poly.pdbx_seq_one_letter_code
_entity_poly.pdbx_strand_id
1 'polypeptide(L)'
;MPDTFLEQLSIALTLLREHPNVGSRRFAHLFPGIDLRTWSLDRFPFRIFYMIEGDTLHVLRVDHERRNVTTKTIGPRGRTKKGGGE
;
A
#
# COMPACT_ATOMS: atom_id res chain seq x y z
N MET A 1 7.78 -21.20 -2.36
CA MET A 1 8.30 -19.97 -1.73
C MET A 1 8.46 -18.97 -2.86
N PRO A 2 7.95 -17.73 -2.76
CA PRO A 2 8.08 -16.79 -3.87
C PRO A 2 9.56 -16.55 -4.24
N ASP A 3 9.95 -16.24 -5.46
CA ASP A 3 11.37 -15.96 -5.75
C ASP A 3 11.62 -14.46 -5.98
N THR A 4 10.55 -13.67 -6.05
CA THR A 4 10.62 -12.23 -6.29
C THR A 4 9.81 -11.42 -5.29
N PHE A 5 10.13 -10.13 -5.20
CA PHE A 5 9.37 -9.16 -4.41
C PHE A 5 7.92 -9.06 -4.86
N LEU A 6 7.68 -8.95 -6.17
CA LEU A 6 6.32 -8.81 -6.72
C LEU A 6 5.45 -10.01 -6.43
N GLU A 7 6.01 -11.22 -6.46
CA GLU A 7 5.29 -12.44 -6.14
C GLU A 7 4.89 -12.48 -4.66
N GLN A 8 5.83 -12.17 -3.75
CA GLN A 8 5.51 -12.13 -2.33
C GLN A 8 4.50 -11.02 -1.99
N LEU A 9 4.61 -9.87 -2.64
CA LEU A 9 3.64 -8.79 -2.49
C LEU A 9 2.26 -9.21 -2.99
N SER A 10 2.18 -9.87 -4.15
CA SER A 10 0.91 -10.37 -4.70
C SER A 10 0.25 -11.38 -3.77
N ILE A 11 1.02 -12.34 -3.24
CA ILE A 11 0.52 -13.33 -2.26
C ILE A 11 -0.02 -12.64 -1.00
N ALA A 12 0.73 -11.67 -0.46
CA ALA A 12 0.29 -10.92 0.71
C ALA A 12 -1.00 -10.13 0.42
N LEU A 13 -1.11 -9.46 -0.73
CA LEU A 13 -2.31 -8.71 -1.09
C LEU A 13 -3.54 -9.61 -1.27
N THR A 14 -3.38 -10.81 -1.84
CA THR A 14 -4.47 -11.80 -1.93
C THR A 14 -4.95 -12.21 -0.53
N LEU A 15 -4.02 -12.53 0.38
CA LEU A 15 -4.35 -12.89 1.76
C LEU A 15 -5.04 -11.73 2.50
N LEU A 16 -4.57 -10.50 2.31
CA LEU A 16 -5.19 -9.32 2.92
C LEU A 16 -6.59 -9.04 2.34
N ARG A 17 -6.84 -9.35 1.06
CA ARG A 17 -8.17 -9.24 0.48
C ARG A 17 -9.14 -10.25 1.10
N GLU A 18 -8.69 -11.48 1.30
CA GLU A 18 -9.53 -12.57 1.87
C GLU A 18 -9.74 -12.40 3.38
N HIS A 19 -8.73 -11.90 4.08
CA HIS A 19 -8.74 -11.77 5.54
C HIS A 19 -8.25 -10.39 5.97
N PRO A 20 -8.98 -9.31 5.69
CA PRO A 20 -8.48 -7.94 5.89
C PRO A 20 -8.17 -7.60 7.35
N ASN A 21 -8.76 -8.32 8.31
CA ASN A 21 -8.56 -8.12 9.74
C ASN A 21 -7.25 -8.71 10.32
N VAL A 22 -6.47 -9.47 9.54
CA VAL A 22 -5.23 -10.14 10.03
C VAL A 22 -4.07 -9.19 10.24
N GLY A 23 -4.09 -8.00 9.63
CA GLY A 23 -3.04 -7.01 9.80
C GLY A 23 -3.01 -6.39 11.19
N SER A 24 -1.78 -6.05 11.61
CA SER A 24 -1.49 -5.46 12.90
C SER A 24 -1.98 -4.01 12.99
N ARG A 25 -2.70 -3.69 14.08
CA ARG A 25 -3.13 -2.34 14.43
C ARG A 25 -2.08 -1.54 15.22
N ARG A 26 -0.81 -1.99 15.24
CA ARG A 26 0.28 -1.36 16.01
C ARG A 26 0.38 0.16 15.79
N PHE A 27 0.11 0.64 14.58
CA PHE A 27 0.18 2.05 14.21
C PHE A 27 -1.18 2.79 14.24
N ALA A 28 -2.28 2.11 14.57
CA ALA A 28 -3.62 2.71 14.52
C ALA A 28 -3.77 3.93 15.42
N HIS A 29 -3.06 3.96 16.56
CA HIS A 29 -3.08 5.10 17.50
C HIS A 29 -2.56 6.41 16.89
N LEU A 30 -1.77 6.35 15.81
CA LEU A 30 -1.27 7.54 15.12
C LEU A 30 -2.33 8.21 14.24
N PHE A 31 -3.37 7.46 13.85
CA PHE A 31 -4.42 7.92 12.96
C PHE A 31 -5.79 7.52 13.52
N PRO A 32 -6.26 8.21 14.57
CA PRO A 32 -7.56 7.94 15.15
C PRO A 32 -8.67 8.18 14.12
N GLY A 33 -9.68 7.31 14.11
CA GLY A 33 -10.83 7.39 13.19
C GLY A 33 -10.68 6.59 11.89
N ILE A 34 -9.51 6.00 11.62
CA ILE A 34 -9.34 5.03 10.53
C ILE A 34 -8.92 3.66 11.09
N ASP A 35 -9.38 2.57 10.48
CA ASP A 35 -8.92 1.21 10.82
C ASP A 35 -7.56 0.93 10.15
N LEU A 36 -6.54 1.69 10.55
CA LEU A 36 -5.19 1.55 10.01
C LEU A 36 -4.56 0.24 10.47
N ARG A 37 -4.10 -0.53 9.49
CA ARG A 37 -3.47 -1.83 9.67
C ARG A 37 -2.16 -1.91 8.91
N THR A 38 -1.33 -2.85 9.36
CA THR A 38 -0.02 -3.08 8.79
C THR A 38 0.26 -4.55 8.63
N TRP A 39 0.96 -4.89 7.54
CA TRP A 39 1.42 -6.24 7.25
C TRP A 39 2.86 -6.22 6.77
N SER A 40 3.76 -6.93 7.44
CA SER A 40 5.16 -7.05 7.03
C SER A 40 5.33 -8.24 6.09
N LEU A 41 6.14 -8.09 5.04
CA LEU A 41 6.54 -9.20 4.19
C LEU A 41 7.65 -10.01 4.87
N ASP A 42 7.55 -11.33 4.86
CA ASP A 42 8.46 -12.19 5.64
C ASP A 42 9.91 -12.17 5.17
N ARG A 43 10.19 -11.90 3.89
CA ARG A 43 11.55 -11.99 3.34
C ARG A 43 12.09 -10.69 2.79
N PHE A 44 11.20 -9.81 2.38
CA PHE A 44 11.59 -8.47 2.00
C PHE A 44 11.26 -7.55 3.17
N PRO A 45 12.19 -6.66 3.58
CA PRO A 45 11.97 -5.73 4.70
C PRO A 45 11.02 -4.61 4.27
N PHE A 46 9.82 -4.97 3.81
CA PHE A 46 8.77 -4.09 3.35
C PHE A 46 7.50 -4.32 4.15
N ARG A 47 6.76 -3.25 4.39
CA ARG A 47 5.50 -3.22 5.11
C ARG A 47 4.42 -2.57 4.27
N ILE A 48 3.28 -3.23 4.20
CA ILE A 48 2.06 -2.72 3.62
C ILE A 48 1.29 -1.97 4.71
N PHE A 49 0.94 -0.72 4.45
CA PHE A 49 -0.02 0.05 5.23
C PHE A 49 -1.34 0.08 4.46
N TYR A 50 -2.42 -0.28 5.14
CA TYR A 50 -3.74 -0.33 4.53
C TYR A 50 -4.82 0.02 5.54
N MET A 51 -6.01 0.35 5.05
CA MET A 51 -7.21 0.53 5.87
C MET A 51 -8.39 -0.22 5.26
N ILE A 52 -9.40 -0.48 6.09
CA ILE A 52 -10.66 -1.11 5.67
C ILE A 52 -11.75 -0.03 5.75
N GLU A 53 -12.48 0.17 4.65
CA GLU A 53 -13.65 1.04 4.59
C GLU A 53 -14.80 0.25 3.96
N GLY A 54 -15.78 -0.13 4.79
CA GLY A 54 -16.85 -1.04 4.38
C GLY A 54 -16.28 -2.38 3.90
N ASP A 55 -16.53 -2.71 2.63
CA ASP A 55 -16.05 -3.94 1.97
C ASP A 55 -14.76 -3.71 1.15
N THR A 56 -14.18 -2.50 1.22
CA THR A 56 -12.99 -2.15 0.44
C THR A 56 -11.76 -2.07 1.32
N LEU A 57 -10.70 -2.78 0.91
CA LEU A 57 -9.36 -2.62 1.44
C LEU A 57 -8.59 -1.60 0.60
N HIS A 58 -8.15 -0.52 1.23
CA HIS A 58 -7.35 0.52 0.61
C HIS A 58 -5.89 0.35 0.99
N VAL A 59 -5.04 0.00 0.03
CA VAL A 59 -3.58 0.05 0.22
C VAL A 59 -3.13 1.50 0.16
N LEU A 60 -2.64 2.01 1.28
CA LEU A 60 -2.17 3.39 1.41
C LEU A 60 -0.74 3.51 0.93
N ARG A 61 0.11 2.56 1.34
CA ARG A 61 1.56 2.61 1.05
C ARG A 61 2.22 1.25 1.23
N VAL A 62 3.30 1.03 0.48
CA VAL A 62 4.23 -0.10 0.68
C VAL A 62 5.62 0.47 0.88
N ASP A 63 6.14 0.35 2.10
CA ASP A 63 7.39 1.01 2.52
C ASP A 63 8.45 0.02 2.97
N HIS A 64 9.71 0.37 2.71
CA HIS A 64 10.84 -0.38 3.24
C HIS A 64 11.05 -0.04 4.73
N GLU A 65 11.00 -1.03 5.62
CA GLU A 65 10.95 -0.84 7.08
C GLU A 65 12.16 -0.10 7.67
N ARG A 66 13.31 -0.20 7.01
CA ARG A 66 14.56 0.44 7.45
C ARG A 66 14.97 1.66 6.64
N ARG A 67 14.32 1.93 5.51
CA ARG A 67 14.72 2.99 4.59
C ARG A 67 13.55 3.93 4.42
N ASN A 68 13.75 5.18 4.77
CA ASN A 68 12.80 6.23 4.40
C ASN A 68 12.85 6.39 2.88
N VAL A 69 11.95 5.72 2.18
CA VAL A 69 11.74 5.94 0.76
C VAL A 69 11.00 7.26 0.63
N THR A 70 11.73 8.34 0.36
CA THR A 70 11.10 9.62 0.06
C THR A 70 10.38 9.50 -1.27
N THR A 71 9.10 9.89 -1.32
CA THR A 71 8.37 9.95 -2.59
C THR A 71 9.02 11.01 -3.48
N LYS A 72 9.56 10.60 -4.62
CA LYS A 72 9.68 11.52 -5.75
C LYS A 72 8.25 11.61 -6.30
N THR A 73 7.56 12.70 -5.97
CA THR A 73 6.22 12.98 -6.53
C THR A 73 6.31 12.88 -8.04
N ILE A 74 5.78 11.79 -8.61
CA ILE A 74 5.50 11.73 -10.04
C ILE A 74 4.33 12.68 -10.20
N GLY A 75 4.62 13.92 -10.64
CA GLY A 75 3.62 14.94 -10.87
C GLY A 75 2.50 14.44 -11.78
N PRO A 76 1.32 15.07 -11.75
CA PRO A 76 0.18 14.64 -12.55
C PRO A 76 0.62 14.47 -14.01
N ARG A 77 0.44 13.27 -14.56
CA ARG A 77 0.64 13.01 -15.99
C ARG A 77 -0.24 14.00 -16.74
N GLY A 78 0.41 14.97 -17.41
CA GLY A 78 -0.27 16.06 -18.08
C GLY A 78 -1.35 15.53 -19.02
N ARG A 79 -2.58 16.01 -18.83
CA ARG A 79 -3.65 15.88 -19.82
C ARG A 79 -3.17 16.64 -21.06
N THR A 80 -2.83 15.95 -22.14
CA THR A 80 -2.58 16.58 -23.43
C THR A 80 -3.86 17.32 -23.85
N LYS A 81 -3.86 18.65 -23.72
CA LYS A 81 -4.79 19.49 -24.47
C LYS A 81 -4.40 19.33 -25.94
N LYS A 82 -5.14 18.49 -26.67
CA LYS A 82 -5.14 18.48 -28.13
C LYS A 82 -5.61 19.87 -28.56
N GLY A 83 -4.69 20.66 -29.10
CA GLY A 83 -4.99 21.99 -29.62
C GLY A 83 -6.07 21.92 -30.70
N GLY A 84 -7.03 22.83 -30.61
CA GLY A 84 -7.96 23.17 -31.67
C GLY A 84 -7.89 24.68 -31.90
N GLY A 85 -7.88 25.07 -33.17
CA GLY A 85 -7.84 26.46 -33.68
C GLY A 85 -6.41 27.00 -33.74
N GLU A 86 -5.89 27.53 -34.84
CA GLU A 86 -6.51 28.15 -36.04
C GLU A 86 -6.03 27.53 -37.36
#